data_AF-A0A619TKJ3-F1
#
_entry.id   AF-A0A619TKJ3-F1
#
_cell.length_a   1.000
_cell.length_b   1.000
_cell.length_c   1.000
_cell.angle_alpha   90.00
_cell.angle_beta   90.00
_cell.angle_gamma   90.00
#
_symmetry.space_group_name_H-M   'P 1'
#
loop_
_entity.id
_entity.type
_entity.pdbx_description
1 polymer ?
#
loop_
_entity_poly.entity_id
_entity_poly.type
_entity_poly.pdbx_seq_one_letter_code
_entity_poly.pdbx_strand_id
1 'polypeptide(L)'
;MAIFHLDFKIVKRSEGMTSVAKAAYHARTRITDDRIGQVFDFSHRTDLHGHIILAPVSAPSHIIESSLALWNEVERVERQNNGQTARYFDVAIPVELNNDEKKKLVTEYCQKNFVDKGMIADIAFHDLDSKNPHAHVMLTLKTITAAGFGKKDRSWNDKKIMIQWRESWATMSNSYLETAGSEERIDHRSLRTQCADALAQAEEAFSAEEKAFWLAKATETNRPAMQRVHRAKWNNTESQEQRSAEQALRNHQIEEAKKVYTTFSELPLEIVVDVRSFTITHLAEPEEIVIPDYPATAKQQPVMATSEPYRRPAVKSYRDPNKISKVSAAGKKSPVLVAPAPNKSTKLKTPSLQNTRAINRAPMSNRKQVKPRQNGMFKRFTLLVVSFFKEKFIWANKRKPDTTDADHDKRVAANYVFDEVLGICVPRTEFEKRAKFNNDPVLPEAGVYGNESDNDKTVRFPSRFNEEQYRNDKKIGIKIVYAMQQKHTLGKRI
;
A
#
# COMPACT_ATOMS: atom_id res chain seq x y z
N MET A 1 10.57 10.82 13.38
CA MET A 1 10.23 10.35 12.04
C MET A 1 10.16 8.85 11.94
N ALA A 2 8.92 8.37 11.91
CA ALA A 2 8.60 7.00 11.57
C ALA A 2 8.97 6.71 10.11
N ILE A 3 9.44 5.51 9.81
CA ILE A 3 9.89 5.11 8.46
C ILE A 3 9.16 3.84 8.06
N PHE A 4 8.55 3.83 6.87
CA PHE A 4 8.05 2.60 6.30
C PHE A 4 9.20 1.73 5.79
N HIS A 5 9.42 0.57 6.40
CA HIS A 5 10.23 -0.51 5.83
C HIS A 5 9.63 -1.87 6.18
N LEU A 6 9.41 -2.68 5.15
CA LEU A 6 8.91 -4.06 5.24
C LEU A 6 9.34 -4.84 3.99
N ASP A 7 10.23 -5.83 4.15
CA ASP A 7 10.93 -6.49 3.04
C ASP A 7 10.87 -8.04 3.15
N PHE A 8 9.91 -8.64 2.44
CA PHE A 8 9.66 -10.09 2.44
C PHE A 8 10.65 -10.89 1.58
N LYS A 9 11.20 -11.95 2.16
CA LYS A 9 12.17 -12.87 1.56
C LYS A 9 11.76 -14.32 1.82
N ILE A 10 12.34 -15.26 1.08
CA ILE A 10 12.12 -16.70 1.24
C ILE A 10 13.44 -17.39 1.58
N VAL A 11 13.43 -18.30 2.55
CA VAL A 11 14.54 -19.22 2.82
C VAL A 11 14.45 -20.37 1.82
N LYS A 12 15.48 -20.52 0.97
CA LYS A 12 15.56 -21.57 -0.05
C LYS A 12 16.81 -22.43 0.16
N ARG A 13 16.62 -23.75 0.19
CA ARG A 13 17.74 -24.71 0.24
C ARG A 13 18.64 -24.64 -1.00
N SER A 14 18.09 -24.28 -2.15
CA SER A 14 18.85 -24.06 -3.40
C SER A 14 19.87 -22.92 -3.31
N GLU A 15 19.72 -22.02 -2.34
CA GLU A 15 20.63 -20.90 -2.06
C GLU A 15 21.55 -21.20 -0.86
N GLY A 16 21.63 -22.47 -0.44
CA GLY A 16 22.43 -22.91 0.72
C GLY A 16 21.87 -22.48 2.08
N MET A 17 20.68 -21.88 2.14
CA MET A 17 20.06 -21.42 3.38
C MET A 17 19.18 -22.50 4.03
N THR A 18 19.21 -22.59 5.35
CA THR A 18 18.25 -23.38 6.16
C THR A 18 17.44 -22.46 7.07
N SER A 19 16.22 -22.87 7.44
CA SER A 19 15.40 -22.09 8.37
C SER A 19 15.97 -22.13 9.78
N VAL A 20 16.62 -23.23 10.18
CA VAL A 20 17.31 -23.35 11.46
C VAL A 20 18.44 -22.31 11.60
N ALA A 21 19.30 -22.16 10.58
CA ALA A 21 20.35 -21.15 10.59
C ALA A 21 19.80 -19.72 10.70
N LYS A 22 18.66 -19.45 10.05
CA LYS A 22 17.97 -18.16 10.11
C LYS A 22 17.33 -17.90 11.47
N ALA A 23 16.72 -18.90 12.08
CA ALA A 23 16.11 -18.79 13.41
C ALA A 23 17.17 -18.59 14.49
N ALA A 24 18.27 -19.37 14.46
CA ALA A 24 19.42 -19.19 15.33
C ALA A 24 20.00 -17.77 15.20
N TYR A 25 20.12 -17.29 13.96
CA TYR A 25 20.57 -15.92 13.69
C TYR A 25 19.62 -14.89 14.28
N HIS A 26 18.31 -14.97 14.03
CA HIS A 26 17.37 -13.95 14.48
C HIS A 26 17.18 -13.96 16.01
N ALA A 27 16.94 -15.13 16.63
CA ALA A 27 16.77 -15.27 18.07
C ALA A 27 18.08 -15.24 18.90
N ARG A 28 19.22 -14.84 18.29
CA ARG A 28 20.57 -14.77 18.90
C ARG A 28 20.89 -15.95 19.81
N THR A 29 20.71 -17.16 19.27
CA THR A 29 20.82 -18.40 20.06
C THR A 29 21.60 -19.48 19.31
N ARG A 30 21.83 -20.61 19.98
CA ARG A 30 22.53 -21.78 19.46
C ARG A 30 21.51 -22.86 19.10
N ILE A 31 21.43 -23.21 17.82
CA ILE A 31 20.50 -24.25 17.31
C ILE A 31 21.26 -25.23 16.41
N THR A 32 21.02 -26.52 16.61
CA THR A 32 21.47 -27.59 15.71
C THR A 32 20.41 -27.83 14.63
N ASP A 33 20.83 -27.97 13.37
CA ASP A 33 20.00 -28.42 12.25
C ASP A 33 20.14 -29.94 12.11
N ASP A 34 19.16 -30.68 12.62
CA ASP A 34 19.19 -32.14 12.76
C ASP A 34 19.29 -32.85 11.40
N ARG A 35 18.87 -32.18 10.30
CA ARG A 35 18.90 -32.71 8.94
C ARG A 35 20.32 -32.73 8.34
N ILE A 36 21.22 -31.87 8.82
CA ILE A 36 22.61 -31.75 8.32
C ILE A 36 23.68 -31.91 9.40
N GLY A 37 23.28 -32.05 10.68
CA GLY A 37 24.19 -32.15 11.83
C GLY A 37 24.98 -30.87 12.12
N GLN A 38 24.63 -29.74 11.50
CA GLN A 38 25.37 -28.48 11.64
C GLN A 38 24.81 -27.66 12.80
N VAL A 39 25.70 -27.11 13.64
CA VAL A 39 25.35 -26.19 14.72
C VAL A 39 25.54 -24.75 14.25
N PHE A 40 24.54 -23.91 14.47
CA PHE A 40 24.58 -22.47 14.24
C PHE A 40 24.52 -21.74 15.58
N ASP A 41 25.52 -20.92 15.89
CA ASP A 41 25.61 -20.20 17.17
C ASP A 41 25.77 -18.69 16.97
N PHE A 42 24.75 -17.95 17.42
CA PHE A 42 24.75 -16.49 17.41
C PHE A 42 24.52 -15.87 18.79
N SER A 43 24.73 -16.65 19.86
CA SER A 43 24.56 -16.22 21.27
C SER A 43 25.56 -15.16 21.75
N HIS A 44 26.62 -14.92 20.97
CA HIS A 44 27.58 -13.83 21.17
C HIS A 44 27.03 -12.43 20.88
N ARG A 45 25.77 -12.31 20.45
CA ARG A 45 25.13 -11.03 20.07
C ARG A 45 24.13 -10.58 21.13
N THR A 46 24.17 -9.29 21.46
CA THR A 46 23.45 -8.70 22.60
C THR A 46 22.37 -7.70 22.18
N ASP A 47 21.99 -7.66 20.90
CA ASP A 47 21.02 -6.73 20.31
C ASP A 47 19.56 -7.21 20.38
N LEU A 48 19.30 -8.38 20.96
CA LEU A 48 17.97 -8.97 21.14
C LEU A 48 17.25 -8.39 22.37
N HIS A 49 16.07 -7.81 22.18
CA HIS A 49 15.23 -7.20 23.23
C HIS A 49 13.97 -8.04 23.56
N GLY A 50 13.77 -9.15 22.87
CA GLY A 50 12.66 -10.07 23.09
C GLY A 50 12.52 -11.08 21.96
N HIS A 51 11.93 -12.22 22.28
CA HIS A 51 11.67 -13.33 21.35
C HIS A 51 10.30 -13.95 21.69
N ILE A 52 9.45 -14.14 20.69
CA ILE A 52 8.06 -14.63 20.86
C ILE A 52 7.70 -15.53 19.66
N ILE A 53 7.11 -16.69 19.93
CA ILE A 53 6.47 -17.53 18.91
C ILE A 53 4.94 -17.40 19.05
N LEU A 54 4.28 -17.00 17.96
CA LEU A 54 2.82 -16.97 17.85
C LEU A 54 2.37 -18.11 16.94
N ALA A 55 1.38 -18.87 17.38
CA ALA A 55 0.85 -20.01 16.66
C ALA A 55 -0.68 -20.12 16.83
N PRO A 56 -1.40 -20.75 15.87
CA PRO A 56 -2.80 -21.09 16.04
C PRO A 56 -2.99 -21.99 17.27
N VAL A 57 -4.12 -21.88 17.96
CA VAL A 57 -4.44 -22.66 19.18
C VAL A 57 -4.38 -24.17 18.94
N SER A 58 -4.59 -24.62 17.70
CA SER A 58 -4.49 -26.02 17.27
C SER A 58 -3.07 -26.52 17.02
N ALA A 59 -2.03 -25.69 17.16
CA ALA A 59 -0.65 -26.10 16.93
C ALA A 59 -0.16 -27.07 18.03
N PRO A 60 0.49 -28.20 17.68
CA PRO A 60 1.03 -29.13 18.66
C PRO A 60 2.10 -28.47 19.55
N SER A 61 1.97 -28.64 20.87
CA SER A 61 2.83 -27.98 21.87
C SER A 61 4.33 -28.23 21.64
N HIS A 62 4.71 -29.45 21.29
CA HIS A 62 6.10 -29.84 21.02
C HIS A 62 6.72 -29.13 19.81
N ILE A 63 5.92 -28.61 18.87
CA ILE A 63 6.42 -27.84 17.71
C ILE A 63 6.67 -26.38 18.10
N ILE A 64 5.83 -25.83 18.99
CA ILE A 64 5.85 -24.40 19.35
C ILE A 64 6.61 -24.11 20.65
N GLU A 65 7.18 -25.13 21.29
CA GLU A 65 7.95 -25.03 22.53
C GLU A 65 9.16 -24.09 22.39
N SER A 66 9.84 -24.12 21.25
CA SER A 66 11.01 -23.28 20.97
C SER A 66 11.26 -23.16 19.47
N SER A 67 12.05 -22.16 19.06
CA SER A 67 12.51 -22.03 17.67
C SER A 67 13.33 -23.24 17.22
N LEU A 68 14.04 -23.91 18.14
CA LEU A 68 14.77 -25.14 17.84
C LEU A 68 13.81 -26.25 17.37
N ALA A 69 12.73 -26.48 18.12
CA ALA A 69 11.74 -27.49 17.78
C ALA A 69 10.98 -27.12 16.50
N LEU A 70 10.50 -25.88 16.41
CA LEU A 70 9.74 -25.37 15.27
C LEU A 70 10.50 -25.53 13.95
N TRP A 71 11.75 -25.05 13.88
CA TRP A 71 12.46 -24.99 12.61
C TRP A 71 13.13 -26.30 12.21
N ASN A 72 13.48 -27.18 13.16
CA ASN A 72 13.85 -28.56 12.82
C ASN A 72 12.65 -29.35 12.30
N GLU A 73 11.46 -29.20 12.89
CA GLU A 73 10.25 -29.83 12.36
C GLU A 73 9.92 -29.32 10.94
N VAL A 74 10.04 -28.01 10.69
CA VAL A 74 9.87 -27.42 9.35
C VAL A 74 10.88 -27.98 8.33
N GLU A 75 12.16 -28.11 8.68
CA GLU A 75 13.17 -28.73 7.82
C GLU A 75 12.86 -30.22 7.60
N ARG A 76 12.40 -30.95 8.61
CA ARG A 76 12.03 -32.38 8.54
C ARG A 76 10.83 -32.62 7.61
N VAL A 77 9.79 -31.80 7.69
CA VAL A 77 8.58 -31.97 6.83
C VAL A 77 8.77 -31.47 5.40
N GLU A 78 9.82 -30.69 5.11
CA GLU A 78 10.14 -30.25 3.76
C GLU A 78 10.98 -31.32 3.03
N ARG A 79 10.33 -32.09 2.17
CA ARG A 79 10.98 -33.23 1.47
C ARG A 79 11.82 -32.82 0.26
N GLN A 80 11.61 -31.64 -0.32
CA GLN A 80 12.30 -31.21 -1.53
C GLN A 80 13.73 -30.70 -1.23
N ASN A 81 14.71 -31.14 -2.01
CA ASN A 81 16.11 -30.70 -1.90
C ASN A 81 16.28 -29.20 -2.21
N ASN A 82 15.51 -28.67 -3.17
CA ASN A 82 15.37 -27.25 -3.48
C ASN A 82 14.21 -26.57 -2.74
N GLY A 83 13.72 -27.19 -1.67
CA GLY A 83 12.56 -26.74 -0.90
C GLY A 83 12.70 -25.33 -0.34
N GLN A 84 11.55 -24.66 -0.24
CA GLN A 84 11.39 -23.39 0.47
C GLN A 84 10.87 -23.70 1.87
N THR A 85 11.60 -23.32 2.93
CA THR A 85 11.30 -23.76 4.30
C THR A 85 10.58 -22.69 5.11
N ALA A 86 10.98 -21.43 4.99
CA ALA A 86 10.33 -20.29 5.64
C ALA A 86 10.15 -19.10 4.69
N ARG A 87 9.14 -18.27 4.95
CA ARG A 87 9.17 -16.85 4.58
C ARG A 87 9.79 -16.09 5.75
N TYR A 88 10.49 -15.00 5.50
CA TYR A 88 10.91 -14.10 6.56
C TYR A 88 10.85 -12.65 6.09
N PHE A 89 10.69 -11.73 7.02
CA PHE A 89 10.77 -10.30 6.74
C PHE A 89 11.48 -9.55 7.87
N ASP A 90 12.08 -8.43 7.50
CA ASP A 90 12.51 -7.39 8.42
C ASP A 90 11.53 -6.21 8.30
N VAL A 91 11.11 -5.68 9.46
CA VAL A 91 10.17 -4.56 9.57
C VAL A 91 10.73 -3.49 10.51
N ALA A 92 10.70 -2.22 10.07
CA ALA A 92 11.04 -1.10 10.93
C ALA A 92 9.84 -0.72 11.78
N ILE A 93 10.07 -0.48 13.08
CA ILE A 93 9.07 -0.09 14.05
C ILE A 93 9.19 1.43 14.26
N PRO A 94 8.11 2.20 14.50
CA PRO A 94 8.24 3.61 14.84
C PRO A 94 9.05 3.80 16.13
N VAL A 95 9.92 4.82 16.15
CA VAL A 95 10.75 5.18 17.33
C VAL A 95 9.96 5.92 18.39
N GLU A 96 8.85 6.52 17.97
CA GLU A 96 7.92 7.35 18.74
C GLU A 96 7.11 6.54 19.77
N LEU A 97 7.02 5.21 19.59
CA LEU A 97 6.29 4.30 20.49
C LEU A 97 7.16 3.84 21.67
N ASN A 98 6.54 3.52 22.80
CA ASN A 98 7.24 2.86 23.91
C ASN A 98 7.51 1.37 23.61
N ASN A 99 8.38 0.73 24.38
CA ASN A 99 8.83 -0.63 24.04
C ASN A 99 7.75 -1.72 24.14
N ASP A 100 6.72 -1.51 24.96
CA ASP A 100 5.60 -2.45 25.08
C ASP A 100 4.63 -2.26 23.90
N GLU A 101 4.37 -1.02 23.48
CA GLU A 101 3.66 -0.70 22.23
C GLU A 101 4.38 -1.26 20.99
N LYS A 102 5.71 -1.10 20.90
CA LYS A 102 6.54 -1.67 19.81
C LYS A 102 6.35 -3.19 19.72
N LYS A 103 6.36 -3.88 20.87
CA LYS A 103 6.14 -5.34 20.94
C LYS A 103 4.70 -5.71 20.58
N LYS A 104 3.73 -4.98 21.11
CA LYS A 104 2.29 -5.20 20.90
C LYS A 104 1.89 -5.00 19.43
N LEU A 105 2.32 -3.91 18.79
CA LEU A 105 2.07 -3.60 17.37
C LEU A 105 2.53 -4.74 16.45
N VAL A 106 3.77 -5.23 16.60
CA VAL A 106 4.29 -6.34 15.78
C VAL A 106 3.54 -7.64 16.08
N THR A 107 3.22 -7.89 17.35
CA THR A 107 2.49 -9.09 17.79
C THR A 107 1.09 -9.15 17.18
N GLU A 108 0.30 -8.07 17.32
CA GLU A 108 -1.05 -7.96 16.75
C GLU A 108 -1.03 -7.98 15.22
N TYR A 109 -0.08 -7.29 14.60
CA TYR A 109 0.11 -7.35 13.15
C TYR A 109 0.36 -8.78 12.68
N CYS A 110 1.24 -9.53 13.37
CA CYS A 110 1.55 -10.90 13.00
C CYS A 110 0.38 -11.85 13.24
N GLN A 111 -0.35 -11.67 14.35
CA GLN A 111 -1.55 -12.43 14.67
C GLN A 111 -2.57 -12.32 13.54
N LYS A 112 -3.02 -11.08 13.27
CA LYS A 112 -4.05 -10.75 12.26
C LYS A 112 -3.67 -11.17 10.84
N ASN A 113 -2.41 -10.98 10.45
CA ASN A 113 -2.01 -11.12 9.05
C ASN A 113 -1.51 -12.51 8.66
N PHE A 114 -1.06 -13.32 9.64
CA PHE A 114 -0.43 -14.62 9.39
C PHE A 114 -0.97 -15.75 10.29
N VAL A 115 -1.04 -15.53 11.61
CA VAL A 115 -1.39 -16.60 12.56
C VAL A 115 -2.86 -17.00 12.42
N ASP A 116 -3.75 -16.03 12.29
CA ASP A 116 -5.18 -16.27 12.03
C ASP A 116 -5.43 -16.95 10.66
N LYS A 117 -4.43 -16.93 9.77
CA LYS A 117 -4.43 -17.65 8.48
C LYS A 117 -3.78 -19.04 8.58
N GLY A 118 -3.41 -19.49 9.78
CA GLY A 118 -2.84 -20.80 10.06
C GLY A 118 -1.31 -20.90 9.90
N MET A 119 -0.59 -19.79 9.77
CA MET A 119 0.88 -19.76 9.84
C MET A 119 1.35 -19.77 11.30
N ILE A 120 2.59 -20.20 11.56
CA ILE A 120 3.31 -19.88 12.80
C ILE A 120 4.23 -18.70 12.50
N ALA A 121 4.29 -17.72 13.40
CA ALA A 121 5.16 -16.56 13.34
C ALA A 121 6.17 -16.58 14.49
N ASP A 122 7.46 -16.66 14.16
CA ASP A 122 8.58 -16.58 15.08
C ASP A 122 9.20 -15.18 14.99
N ILE A 123 9.14 -14.41 16.08
CA ILE A 123 9.37 -12.97 16.14
C ILE A 123 10.56 -12.67 17.06
N ALA A 124 11.60 -12.05 16.51
CA ALA A 124 12.76 -11.53 17.24
C ALA A 124 12.80 -9.99 17.17
N PHE A 125 12.84 -9.35 18.33
CA PHE A 125 12.87 -7.89 18.47
C PHE A 125 14.30 -7.39 18.68
N HIS A 126 14.72 -6.39 17.91
CA HIS A 126 16.08 -5.87 17.93
C HIS A 126 16.13 -4.35 18.09
N ASP A 127 17.18 -3.90 18.80
CA ASP A 127 17.54 -2.49 18.95
C ASP A 127 16.37 -1.56 19.34
N LEU A 128 15.47 -2.00 20.23
CA LEU A 128 14.22 -1.28 20.54
C LEU A 128 14.46 0.12 21.14
N ASP A 129 15.54 0.27 21.92
CA ASP A 129 15.98 1.52 22.55
C ASP A 129 16.87 2.40 21.65
N SER A 130 17.00 2.05 20.37
CA SER A 130 17.86 2.75 19.41
C SER A 130 17.08 3.68 18.47
N LYS A 131 17.81 4.31 17.52
CA LYS A 131 17.23 5.05 16.38
C LYS A 131 16.74 4.15 15.23
N ASN A 132 16.85 2.82 15.35
CA ASN A 132 16.43 1.84 14.35
C ASN A 132 15.81 0.58 15.02
N PRO A 133 14.73 0.72 15.80
CA PRO A 133 14.02 -0.41 16.37
C PRO A 133 13.37 -1.23 15.24
N HIS A 134 13.62 -2.53 15.24
CA HIS A 134 13.14 -3.40 14.17
C HIS A 134 12.81 -4.80 14.69
N ALA A 135 11.94 -5.50 13.97
CA ALA A 135 11.68 -6.91 14.21
C ALA A 135 12.09 -7.75 12.99
N HIS A 136 12.63 -8.92 13.27
CA HIS A 136 12.76 -10.01 12.32
C HIS A 136 11.65 -11.02 12.59
N VAL A 137 10.85 -11.32 11.56
CA VAL A 137 9.76 -12.29 11.66
C VAL A 137 10.00 -13.41 10.66
N MET A 138 9.96 -14.65 11.12
CA MET A 138 9.94 -15.84 10.27
C MET A 138 8.54 -16.47 10.30
N LEU A 139 8.04 -16.88 9.14
CA LEU A 139 6.71 -17.44 8.94
C LEU A 139 6.81 -18.83 8.30
N THR A 140 6.01 -19.78 8.78
CA THR A 140 5.89 -21.09 8.15
C THR A 140 5.21 -21.00 6.79
N LEU A 141 5.63 -21.86 5.85
CA LEU A 141 5.05 -21.95 4.50
C LEU A 141 3.98 -23.05 4.36
N LYS A 142 3.58 -23.65 5.47
CA LYS A 142 2.57 -24.70 5.60
C LYS A 142 1.63 -24.33 6.73
N THR A 143 0.34 -24.59 6.55
CA THR A 143 -0.68 -24.48 7.60
C THR A 143 -0.38 -25.49 8.70
N ILE A 144 -0.38 -25.05 9.96
CA ILE A 144 -0.30 -25.95 11.11
C ILE A 144 -1.71 -26.36 11.57
N THR A 145 -1.87 -27.62 11.94
CA THR A 145 -3.09 -28.20 12.51
C THR A 145 -2.73 -29.11 13.69
N ALA A 146 -3.72 -29.64 14.40
CA ALA A 146 -3.47 -30.62 15.48
C ALA A 146 -2.71 -31.89 15.00
N ALA A 147 -2.78 -32.21 13.71
CA ALA A 147 -2.02 -33.31 13.08
C ALA A 147 -0.60 -32.89 12.61
N GLY A 148 -0.15 -31.68 12.92
CA GLY A 148 1.10 -31.11 12.43
C GLY A 148 0.95 -30.31 11.13
N PHE A 149 2.06 -30.18 10.38
CA PHE A 149 2.11 -29.36 9.17
C PHE A 149 1.42 -30.01 7.97
N GLY A 150 0.44 -29.31 7.41
CA GLY A 150 -0.29 -29.73 6.22
C GLY A 150 0.42 -29.43 4.89
N LYS A 151 -0.38 -29.33 3.82
CA LYS A 151 0.09 -28.90 2.49
C LYS A 151 0.49 -27.42 2.50
N LYS A 152 1.34 -27.01 1.55
CA LYS A 152 1.67 -25.59 1.34
C LYS A 152 0.48 -24.88 0.72
N ASP A 153 -0.05 -23.87 1.39
CA ASP A 153 -1.00 -22.93 0.77
C ASP A 153 -0.24 -22.06 -0.23
N ARG A 154 -0.76 -21.98 -1.45
CA ARG A 154 -0.16 -21.20 -2.54
C ARG A 154 -0.65 -19.77 -2.56
N SER A 155 -1.86 -19.49 -2.09
CA SER A 155 -2.48 -18.16 -2.08
C SER A 155 -1.60 -17.14 -1.36
N TRP A 156 -0.92 -17.56 -0.29
CA TRP A 156 -0.01 -16.72 0.50
C TRP A 156 1.16 -16.12 -0.30
N ASN A 157 1.41 -16.55 -1.54
CA ASN A 157 2.47 -16.01 -2.39
C ASN A 157 1.96 -15.03 -3.45
N ASP A 158 0.66 -14.74 -3.46
CA ASP A 158 0.06 -13.80 -4.41
C ASP A 158 0.49 -12.36 -4.11
N LYS A 159 0.90 -11.64 -5.16
CA LYS A 159 1.35 -10.24 -5.06
C LYS A 159 0.32 -9.32 -4.41
N LYS A 160 -0.98 -9.62 -4.58
CA LYS A 160 -2.09 -8.87 -3.94
C LYS A 160 -2.02 -8.98 -2.41
N ILE A 161 -1.78 -10.18 -1.87
CA ILE A 161 -1.66 -10.39 -0.43
C ILE A 161 -0.43 -9.67 0.14
N MET A 162 0.69 -9.64 -0.60
CA MET A 162 1.87 -8.87 -0.18
C MET A 162 1.57 -7.35 -0.09
N ILE A 163 0.75 -6.80 -0.99
CA ILE A 163 0.31 -5.40 -0.91
C ILE A 163 -0.57 -5.19 0.32
N GLN A 164 -1.56 -6.06 0.56
CA GLN A 164 -2.43 -6.01 1.75
C GLN A 164 -1.65 -6.09 3.07
N TRP A 165 -0.58 -6.90 3.15
CA TRP A 165 0.28 -6.95 4.33
C TRP A 165 1.04 -5.63 4.54
N ARG A 166 1.56 -5.02 3.46
CA ARG A 166 2.24 -3.72 3.53
C ARG A 166 1.28 -2.60 3.94
N GLU A 167 0.08 -2.60 3.38
CA GLU A 167 -1.01 -1.70 3.74
C GLU A 167 -1.41 -1.88 5.21
N SER A 168 -1.70 -3.10 5.65
CA SER A 168 -2.05 -3.40 7.05
C SER A 168 -0.94 -2.99 8.03
N TRP A 169 0.34 -3.09 7.65
CA TRP A 169 1.43 -2.59 8.49
C TRP A 169 1.37 -1.07 8.65
N ALA A 170 1.17 -0.33 7.56
CA ALA A 170 1.04 1.12 7.61
C ALA A 170 -0.19 1.55 8.42
N THR A 171 -1.37 0.99 8.15
CA THR A 171 -2.61 1.32 8.87
C THR A 171 -2.49 1.04 10.37
N MET A 172 -1.96 -0.12 10.77
CA MET A 172 -1.80 -0.44 12.19
C MET A 172 -0.75 0.44 12.86
N SER A 173 0.40 0.70 12.22
CA SER A 173 1.43 1.59 12.76
C SER A 173 0.92 3.02 12.94
N ASN A 174 0.13 3.53 11.98
CA ASN A 174 -0.45 4.87 12.05
C ASN A 174 -1.48 5.00 13.18
N SER A 175 -2.31 3.97 13.40
CA SER A 175 -3.25 3.94 14.53
C SER A 175 -2.54 3.90 15.89
N TYR A 176 -1.41 3.19 15.99
CA TYR A 176 -0.56 3.22 17.19
C TYR A 176 0.10 4.59 17.39
N LEU A 177 0.64 5.20 16.33
CA LEU A 177 1.23 6.55 16.37
C LEU A 177 0.22 7.62 16.81
N GLU A 178 -1.01 7.53 16.29
CA GLU A 178 -2.13 8.38 16.68
C GLU A 178 -2.52 8.21 18.15
N THR A 179 -2.61 6.96 18.62
CA THR A 179 -2.90 6.65 20.03
C THR A 179 -1.80 7.17 20.97
N ALA A 180 -0.54 7.17 20.52
CA ALA A 180 0.60 7.73 21.23
C ALA A 180 0.72 9.27 21.12
N GLY A 181 -0.23 9.95 20.47
CA GLY A 181 -0.22 11.40 20.30
C GLY A 181 0.84 11.93 19.33
N SER A 182 1.37 11.07 18.46
CA SER A 182 2.36 11.47 17.44
C SER A 182 1.66 11.98 16.18
N GLU A 183 2.21 13.02 15.57
CA GLU A 183 1.82 13.52 14.24
C GLU A 183 2.45 12.70 13.09
N GLU A 184 3.46 11.91 13.40
CA GLU A 184 4.19 11.10 12.41
C GLU A 184 3.28 10.03 11.78
N ARG A 185 3.41 9.81 10.47
CA ARG A 185 2.63 8.81 9.72
C ARG A 185 3.51 8.13 8.68
N ILE A 186 3.32 6.82 8.48
CA ILE A 186 4.00 6.03 7.47
C ILE A 186 3.04 5.63 6.34
N ASP A 187 3.55 5.59 5.11
CA ASP A 187 2.81 5.11 3.93
C ASP A 187 3.62 4.00 3.24
N HIS A 188 2.92 2.93 2.86
CA HIS A 188 3.47 1.72 2.26
C HIS A 188 3.73 1.83 0.75
N ARG A 189 3.14 2.85 0.10
CA ARG A 189 3.19 3.14 -1.33
C ARG A 189 4.51 3.82 -1.68
N SER A 190 4.87 3.84 -2.97
CA SER A 190 6.08 4.55 -3.41
C SER A 190 5.90 6.07 -3.33
N LEU A 191 6.97 6.84 -3.10
CA LEU A 191 6.92 8.31 -3.07
C LEU A 191 6.26 8.90 -4.33
N ARG A 192 6.52 8.32 -5.51
CA ARG A 192 5.85 8.71 -6.76
C ARG A 192 4.34 8.49 -6.72
N THR A 193 3.87 7.41 -6.10
CA THR A 193 2.44 7.14 -5.92
C THR A 193 1.82 8.13 -4.94
N GLN A 194 2.49 8.40 -3.81
CA GLN A 194 2.06 9.38 -2.82
C GLN A 194 1.96 10.80 -3.40
N CYS A 195 2.93 11.18 -4.24
CA CYS A 195 2.97 12.47 -4.93
C CYS A 195 1.80 12.60 -5.93
N ALA A 196 1.54 11.58 -6.75
CA ALA A 196 0.42 11.60 -7.70
C ALA A 196 -0.96 11.60 -7.00
N ASP A 197 -1.09 10.85 -5.91
CA ASP A 197 -2.28 10.79 -5.05
C ASP A 197 -2.56 12.15 -4.39
N ALA A 198 -1.52 12.78 -3.81
CA ALA A 198 -1.61 14.11 -3.22
C ALA A 198 -1.96 15.20 -4.25
N LEU A 199 -1.48 15.10 -5.49
CA LEU A 199 -1.89 16.03 -6.56
C LEU A 199 -3.38 15.86 -6.91
N ALA A 200 -3.88 14.63 -7.04
CA ALA A 200 -5.30 14.39 -7.29
C ALA A 200 -6.18 14.90 -6.14
N GLN A 201 -5.78 14.66 -4.88
CA GLN A 201 -6.47 15.20 -3.72
C GLN A 201 -6.43 16.74 -3.65
N ALA A 202 -5.37 17.40 -4.14
CA ALA A 202 -5.31 18.86 -4.26
C ALA A 202 -6.21 19.44 -5.37
N GLU A 203 -6.57 18.64 -6.38
CA GLU A 203 -7.55 19.00 -7.40
C GLU A 203 -8.99 18.83 -6.89
N GLU A 204 -9.25 17.82 -6.06
CA GLU A 204 -10.56 17.51 -5.45
C GLU A 204 -10.86 18.34 -4.17
N ALA A 205 -9.83 18.90 -3.52
CA ALA A 205 -9.97 19.65 -2.27
C ALA A 205 -10.89 20.88 -2.38
N PHE A 206 -11.83 21.00 -1.45
CA PHE A 206 -12.82 22.08 -1.42
C PHE A 206 -12.32 23.33 -0.68
N SER A 207 -11.54 23.16 0.40
CA SER A 207 -10.99 24.27 1.16
C SER A 207 -9.56 24.65 0.70
N ALA A 208 -9.19 25.91 0.93
CA ALA A 208 -7.83 26.39 0.69
C ALA A 208 -6.79 25.65 1.55
N GLU A 209 -7.13 25.35 2.81
CA GLU A 209 -6.27 24.66 3.76
C GLU A 209 -5.99 23.20 3.35
N GLU A 210 -7.02 22.43 2.99
CA GLU A 210 -6.85 21.07 2.46
C GLU A 210 -6.01 21.08 1.18
N LYS A 211 -6.26 22.04 0.28
CA LYS A 211 -5.50 22.17 -0.95
C LYS A 211 -4.04 22.52 -0.69
N ALA A 212 -3.75 23.43 0.23
CA ALA A 212 -2.41 23.78 0.66
C ALA A 212 -1.69 22.56 1.28
N PHE A 213 -2.38 21.81 2.15
CA PHE A 213 -1.88 20.56 2.74
C PHE A 213 -1.49 19.53 1.68
N TRP A 214 -2.38 19.26 0.72
CA TRP A 214 -2.13 18.28 -0.33
C TRP A 214 -1.02 18.73 -1.32
N LEU A 215 -0.95 20.01 -1.68
CA LEU A 215 0.16 20.56 -2.48
C LEU A 215 1.50 20.49 -1.74
N ALA A 216 1.52 20.76 -0.44
CA ALA A 216 2.70 20.57 0.39
C ALA A 216 3.13 19.10 0.44
N LYS A 217 2.17 18.17 0.60
CA LYS A 217 2.43 16.73 0.61
C LYS A 217 2.97 16.22 -0.74
N ALA A 218 2.42 16.71 -1.85
CA ALA A 218 2.93 16.43 -3.18
C ALA A 218 4.38 16.92 -3.35
N THR A 219 4.70 18.11 -2.84
CA THR A 219 6.06 18.69 -2.85
C THR A 219 7.06 17.88 -2.03
N GLU A 220 6.70 17.50 -0.80
CA GLU A 220 7.53 16.70 0.12
C GLU A 220 7.89 15.31 -0.46
N THR A 221 6.94 14.73 -1.18
CA THR A 221 7.05 13.39 -1.80
C THR A 221 7.60 13.41 -3.23
N ASN A 222 7.75 14.59 -3.85
CA ASN A 222 8.36 14.76 -5.17
C ASN A 222 9.89 14.64 -5.11
N ARG A 223 10.39 13.43 -4.83
CA ARG A 223 11.82 13.07 -4.78
C ARG A 223 12.05 11.57 -4.99
N PRO A 224 13.23 11.15 -5.45
CA PRO A 224 13.59 9.74 -5.48
C PRO A 224 13.61 9.13 -4.07
N ALA A 225 13.31 7.84 -3.98
CA ALA A 225 13.50 7.08 -2.75
C ALA A 225 15.01 6.90 -2.49
N MET A 226 15.42 7.02 -1.22
CA MET A 226 16.81 6.81 -0.79
C MET A 226 17.24 5.38 -1.12
N GLN A 227 18.44 5.20 -1.68
CA GLN A 227 18.88 3.88 -2.13
C GLN A 227 19.33 2.98 -0.96
N ARG A 228 19.24 1.66 -1.13
CA ARG A 228 19.75 0.71 -0.13
C ARG A 228 21.26 0.54 -0.28
N VAL A 229 22.04 1.19 0.59
CA VAL A 229 23.47 0.89 0.75
C VAL A 229 23.63 -0.47 1.46
N HIS A 230 24.45 -1.35 0.89
CA HIS A 230 24.76 -2.64 1.51
C HIS A 230 25.67 -2.44 2.74
N ARG A 231 25.43 -3.17 3.85
CA ARG A 231 26.15 -2.98 5.13
C ARG A 231 27.67 -3.00 4.99
N ALA A 232 28.22 -3.89 4.16
CA ALA A 232 29.67 -3.96 3.92
C ALA A 232 30.27 -2.73 3.21
N LYS A 233 29.43 -1.91 2.55
CA LYS A 233 29.81 -0.64 1.91
C LYS A 233 29.41 0.58 2.75
N TRP A 234 28.78 0.40 3.91
CA TRP A 234 28.26 1.51 4.71
C TRP A 234 29.33 2.53 5.09
N ASN A 235 30.53 2.06 5.43
CA ASN A 235 31.65 2.92 5.82
C ASN A 235 32.47 3.44 4.63
N ASN A 236 32.05 3.20 3.39
CA ASN A 236 32.73 3.74 2.20
C ASN A 236 32.34 5.21 2.01
N THR A 237 33.33 6.06 1.71
CA THR A 237 33.15 7.51 1.50
C THR A 237 32.06 7.80 0.47
N GLU A 238 32.12 7.16 -0.70
CA GLU A 238 31.11 7.32 -1.77
C GLU A 238 29.67 7.02 -1.30
N SER A 239 29.51 6.04 -0.39
CA SER A 239 28.21 5.63 0.12
C SER A 239 27.69 6.58 1.21
N GLN A 240 28.58 7.26 1.93
CA GLN A 240 28.23 8.34 2.87
C GLN A 240 27.92 9.64 2.12
N GLU A 241 28.68 9.98 1.07
CA GLU A 241 28.41 11.12 0.18
C GLU A 241 27.08 10.96 -0.56
N GLN A 242 26.79 9.76 -1.09
CA GLN A 242 25.48 9.46 -1.65
C GLN A 242 24.37 9.65 -0.60
N ARG A 243 24.59 9.18 0.64
CA ARG A 243 23.60 9.30 1.73
C ARG A 243 23.35 10.76 2.11
N SER A 244 24.40 11.56 2.24
CA SER A 244 24.27 12.98 2.61
C SER A 244 23.60 13.78 1.49
N ALA A 245 23.89 13.49 0.22
CA ALA A 245 23.20 14.10 -0.93
C ALA A 245 21.70 13.72 -0.98
N GLU A 246 21.37 12.43 -0.79
CA GLU A 246 19.98 11.96 -0.70
C GLU A 246 19.21 12.60 0.47
N GLN A 247 19.87 12.80 1.62
CA GLN A 247 19.30 13.47 2.79
C GLN A 247 19.16 14.99 2.60
N ALA A 248 20.13 15.65 1.97
CA ALA A 248 20.05 17.07 1.63
C ALA A 248 18.87 17.35 0.70
N LEU A 249 18.68 16.51 -0.34
CA LEU A 249 17.52 16.61 -1.23
C LEU A 249 16.20 16.37 -0.48
N ARG A 250 16.13 15.38 0.42
CA ARG A 250 14.95 15.18 1.29
C ARG A 250 14.64 16.43 2.11
N ASN A 251 15.64 16.99 2.78
CA ASN A 251 15.45 18.12 3.69
C ASN A 251 15.04 19.38 2.91
N HIS A 252 15.62 19.60 1.72
CA HIS A 252 15.18 20.65 0.79
C HIS A 252 13.68 20.53 0.46
N GLN A 253 13.21 19.34 0.04
CA GLN A 253 11.78 19.17 -0.29
C GLN A 253 10.85 19.33 0.92
N ILE A 254 11.32 19.08 2.14
CA ILE A 254 10.54 19.34 3.37
C ILE A 254 10.42 20.85 3.63
N GLU A 255 11.50 21.62 3.45
CA GLU A 255 11.43 23.08 3.59
C GLU A 255 10.63 23.74 2.46
N GLU A 256 10.73 23.26 1.22
CA GLU A 256 9.86 23.70 0.11
C GLU A 256 8.39 23.34 0.37
N ALA A 257 8.10 22.14 0.89
CA ALA A 257 6.74 21.76 1.26
C ALA A 257 6.13 22.68 2.33
N LYS A 258 6.90 23.10 3.33
CA LYS A 258 6.46 24.10 4.33
C LYS A 258 6.14 25.45 3.68
N LYS A 259 7.00 25.94 2.78
CA LYS A 259 6.76 27.19 2.04
C LYS A 259 5.50 27.11 1.17
N VAL A 260 5.32 25.98 0.47
CA VAL A 260 4.11 25.71 -0.32
C VAL A 260 2.88 25.74 0.59
N TYR A 261 2.91 25.07 1.75
CA TYR A 261 1.82 25.12 2.71
C TYR A 261 1.49 26.57 3.11
N THR A 262 2.45 27.33 3.64
CA THR A 262 2.23 28.71 4.12
C THR A 262 1.72 29.61 3.00
N THR A 263 2.32 29.54 1.80
CA THR A 263 1.91 30.35 0.66
C THR A 263 0.47 30.04 0.25
N PHE A 264 0.08 28.77 0.12
CA PHE A 264 -1.28 28.42 -0.32
C PHE A 264 -2.34 28.56 0.78
N SER A 265 -1.97 28.45 2.06
CA SER A 265 -2.90 28.71 3.17
C SER A 265 -3.17 30.20 3.39
N GLU A 266 -2.20 31.07 3.08
CA GLU A 266 -2.32 32.52 3.25
C GLU A 266 -2.92 33.24 2.03
N LEU A 267 -3.13 32.55 0.90
CA LEU A 267 -3.70 33.15 -0.31
C LEU A 267 -5.18 33.56 -0.10
N PRO A 268 -5.54 34.85 -0.20
CA PRO A 268 -6.93 35.27 -0.19
C PRO A 268 -7.59 34.89 -1.52
N LEU A 269 -8.25 33.72 -1.55
CA LEU A 269 -8.93 33.20 -2.75
C LEU A 269 -10.33 33.81 -2.96
N GLU A 270 -10.86 34.59 -1.99
CA GLU A 270 -12.06 35.38 -2.18
C GLU A 270 -11.77 36.64 -3.00
N ILE A 271 -12.02 36.57 -4.31
CA ILE A 271 -12.20 37.77 -5.13
C ILE A 271 -13.57 38.38 -4.78
N VAL A 272 -13.60 39.22 -3.75
CA VAL A 272 -14.80 39.96 -3.36
C VAL A 272 -15.09 41.05 -4.39
N VAL A 273 -15.89 40.73 -5.40
CA VAL A 273 -16.40 41.70 -6.38
C VAL A 273 -17.62 42.39 -5.79
N ASP A 274 -17.49 43.66 -5.40
CA ASP A 274 -18.65 44.47 -5.04
C ASP A 274 -19.52 44.76 -6.28
N VAL A 275 -20.68 44.11 -6.30
CA VAL A 275 -21.67 44.17 -7.38
C VAL A 275 -22.25 45.59 -7.58
N ARG A 276 -22.00 46.53 -6.66
CA ARG A 276 -22.46 47.92 -6.76
C ARG A 276 -21.43 48.90 -7.31
N SER A 277 -20.14 48.54 -7.33
CA SER A 277 -19.04 49.43 -7.74
C SER A 277 -18.21 48.93 -8.92
N PHE A 278 -18.41 47.70 -9.38
CA PHE A 278 -17.74 47.20 -10.58
C PHE A 278 -18.35 47.73 -11.88
N THR A 279 -17.51 48.20 -12.80
CA THR A 279 -17.90 48.67 -14.14
C THR A 279 -17.54 47.60 -15.16
N ILE A 280 -18.53 46.99 -15.82
CA ILE A 280 -18.28 46.06 -16.93
C ILE A 280 -17.92 46.86 -18.18
N THR A 281 -16.63 46.96 -18.50
CA THR A 281 -16.15 47.50 -19.77
C THR A 281 -16.04 46.38 -20.80
N HIS A 282 -16.78 46.50 -21.91
CA HIS A 282 -16.58 45.66 -23.08
C HIS A 282 -15.44 46.27 -23.92
N LEU A 283 -14.31 45.56 -24.05
CA LEU A 283 -13.21 45.99 -24.92
C LEU A 283 -13.72 46.12 -26.37
N ALA A 284 -13.37 47.21 -27.04
CA ALA A 284 -13.90 47.52 -28.39
C ALA A 284 -13.38 46.55 -29.46
N GLU A 285 -12.19 46.00 -29.25
CA GLU A 285 -11.62 44.90 -30.01
C GLU A 285 -11.50 43.67 -29.09
N PRO A 286 -11.71 42.44 -29.60
CA PRO A 286 -11.46 41.24 -28.83
C PRO A 286 -9.95 41.06 -28.69
N GLU A 287 -9.38 41.57 -27.60
CA GLU A 287 -8.04 41.18 -27.17
C GLU A 287 -8.04 39.67 -26.92
N GLU A 288 -7.43 38.93 -27.84
CA GLU A 288 -7.17 37.50 -27.66
C GLU A 288 -6.11 37.38 -26.58
N ILE A 289 -6.54 37.24 -25.32
CA ILE A 289 -5.67 36.97 -24.18
C ILE A 289 -5.09 35.56 -24.38
N VAL A 290 -4.01 35.49 -25.15
CA VAL A 290 -3.16 34.31 -25.28
C VAL A 290 -2.47 34.14 -23.94
N ILE A 291 -3.14 33.43 -23.02
CA ILE A 291 -2.49 32.80 -21.89
C ILE A 291 -1.51 31.80 -22.52
N PRO A 292 -0.18 32.02 -22.43
CA PRO A 292 0.75 31.07 -23.01
C PRO A 292 0.65 29.75 -22.25
N ASP A 293 0.59 28.62 -22.97
CA ASP A 293 0.51 27.28 -22.38
C ASP A 293 1.71 26.91 -21.47
N TYR A 294 2.71 27.80 -21.37
CA TYR A 294 3.91 27.65 -20.56
C TYR A 294 4.30 28.97 -19.88
N PRO A 295 4.82 28.94 -18.64
CA PRO A 295 5.27 30.14 -17.94
C PRO A 295 6.50 30.75 -18.64
N ALA A 296 6.46 32.07 -18.83
CA ALA A 296 7.55 32.85 -19.39
C ALA A 296 8.71 33.03 -18.39
N THR A 297 9.44 31.95 -18.09
CA THR A 297 10.66 32.02 -17.28
C THR A 297 11.89 32.11 -18.16
N ALA A 298 12.48 33.30 -18.23
CA ALA A 298 13.78 33.52 -18.85
C ALA A 298 14.92 32.93 -17.99
N LYS A 299 15.04 31.60 -17.98
CA LYS A 299 16.25 30.83 -17.62
C LYS A 299 16.05 29.39 -18.07
N GLN A 300 16.71 29.00 -19.17
CA GLN A 300 16.83 27.60 -19.54
C GLN A 300 17.65 26.88 -18.45
N GLN A 301 17.02 25.97 -17.72
CA GLN A 301 17.77 24.88 -17.10
C GLN A 301 18.45 24.09 -18.23
N PRO A 302 19.68 23.58 -18.04
CA PRO A 302 20.36 22.82 -19.07
C PRO A 302 19.53 21.59 -19.42
N VAL A 303 19.19 21.45 -20.70
CA VAL A 303 18.51 20.27 -21.24
C VAL A 303 19.35 19.05 -20.90
N MET A 304 18.82 18.16 -20.05
CA MET A 304 19.40 16.84 -19.85
C MET A 304 19.44 16.14 -21.21
N ALA A 305 20.65 15.81 -21.67
CA ALA A 305 20.83 15.06 -22.88
C ALA A 305 19.99 13.77 -22.82
N THR A 306 19.25 13.50 -23.89
CA THR A 306 18.60 12.21 -24.11
C THR A 306 19.66 11.12 -23.95
N SER A 307 19.46 10.24 -22.97
CA SER A 307 20.38 9.13 -22.74
C SER A 307 20.49 8.27 -23.99
N GLU A 308 21.72 7.95 -24.37
CA GLU A 308 21.98 7.00 -25.46
C GLU A 308 21.24 5.67 -25.19
N PRO A 309 20.76 4.96 -26.23
CA PRO A 309 20.14 3.66 -26.05
C PRO A 309 21.13 2.68 -25.40
N TYR A 310 20.85 2.32 -24.15
CA TYR A 310 21.67 1.43 -23.32
C TYR A 310 21.97 0.11 -24.03
N ARG A 311 23.19 -0.05 -24.56
CA ARG A 311 23.69 -1.35 -25.02
C ARG A 311 23.87 -2.25 -23.80
N ARG A 312 23.14 -3.37 -23.77
CA ARG A 312 23.39 -4.45 -22.80
C ARG A 312 24.85 -4.93 -22.93
N PRO A 313 25.59 -5.14 -21.83
CA PRO A 313 26.88 -5.81 -21.89
C PRO A 313 26.74 -7.25 -22.38
N ALA A 314 27.73 -7.76 -23.10
CA ALA A 314 27.72 -9.10 -23.64
C ALA A 314 27.77 -10.16 -22.52
N VAL A 315 26.77 -11.04 -22.48
CA VAL A 315 26.70 -12.16 -21.53
C VAL A 315 27.60 -13.30 -22.02
N LYS A 316 28.51 -13.78 -21.17
CA LYS A 316 29.32 -14.98 -21.46
C LYS A 316 28.43 -16.22 -21.50
N SER A 317 28.58 -17.06 -22.52
CA SER A 317 27.85 -18.33 -22.59
C SER A 317 28.35 -19.30 -21.53
N TYR A 318 27.45 -20.03 -20.86
CA TYR A 318 27.81 -20.92 -19.75
C TYR A 318 28.39 -22.28 -20.18
N ARG A 319 28.68 -22.48 -21.49
CA ARG A 319 29.14 -23.76 -22.05
C ARG A 319 30.54 -23.73 -22.70
N ASP A 320 31.10 -22.56 -22.99
CA ASP A 320 32.46 -22.42 -23.55
C ASP A 320 33.02 -21.02 -23.22
N PRO A 321 34.14 -20.90 -22.47
CA PRO A 321 34.75 -19.62 -22.11
C PRO A 321 35.37 -18.83 -23.29
N ASN A 322 35.72 -19.48 -24.40
CA ASN A 322 36.62 -18.93 -25.41
C ASN A 322 35.93 -18.33 -26.66
N LYS A 323 34.58 -18.26 -26.69
CA LYS A 323 33.82 -17.83 -27.87
C LYS A 323 33.14 -16.45 -27.67
N ILE A 324 33.66 -15.43 -28.36
CA ILE A 324 33.13 -14.05 -28.35
C ILE A 324 32.48 -13.73 -29.72
N SER A 325 31.27 -13.15 -29.70
CA SER A 325 30.55 -12.72 -30.91
C SER A 325 31.08 -11.40 -31.49
N LYS A 326 31.41 -11.37 -32.79
CA LYS A 326 31.89 -10.17 -33.49
C LYS A 326 30.74 -9.29 -34.01
N VAL A 327 30.70 -8.01 -33.63
CA VAL A 327 30.09 -6.92 -34.43
C VAL A 327 30.95 -5.66 -34.32
N SER A 328 31.69 -5.37 -35.40
CA SER A 328 32.38 -4.13 -35.83
C SER A 328 33.21 -3.27 -34.85
N ALA A 329 34.42 -2.94 -35.30
CA ALA A 329 35.35 -1.98 -34.70
C ALA A 329 35.68 -0.84 -35.68
N ALA A 330 35.88 0.38 -35.18
CA ALA A 330 36.52 1.50 -35.87
C ALA A 330 37.23 2.40 -34.84
N GLY A 331 38.33 3.06 -35.24
CA GLY A 331 39.35 3.56 -34.32
C GLY A 331 39.09 4.92 -33.65
N LYS A 332 39.75 5.14 -32.50
CA LYS A 332 39.83 6.42 -31.79
C LYS A 332 40.74 7.42 -32.51
N LYS A 333 40.34 8.69 -32.59
CA LYS A 333 41.21 9.88 -32.33
C LYS A 333 40.35 11.03 -31.78
N SER A 334 40.80 11.65 -30.71
CA SER A 334 40.26 12.89 -30.13
C SER A 334 41.11 14.10 -30.55
N PRO A 335 40.55 15.32 -30.51
CA PRO A 335 41.31 16.42 -29.93
C PRO A 335 40.51 17.34 -29.00
N VAL A 336 41.22 17.92 -28.04
CA VAL A 336 40.80 19.07 -27.23
C VAL A 336 40.94 20.35 -28.07
N LEU A 337 40.05 21.33 -27.89
CA LEU A 337 40.24 22.68 -28.43
C LEU A 337 40.08 23.74 -27.33
N VAL A 338 41.16 24.51 -27.15
CA VAL A 338 41.22 25.74 -26.37
C VAL A 338 40.78 26.91 -27.26
N ALA A 339 40.04 27.87 -26.70
CA ALA A 339 39.55 29.03 -27.44
C ALA A 339 40.57 30.19 -27.45
N PRO A 340 40.75 30.88 -28.59
CA PRO A 340 41.26 32.25 -28.64
C PRO A 340 40.16 33.27 -29.02
N ALA A 341 40.38 34.53 -28.62
CA ALA A 341 39.45 35.65 -28.75
C ALA A 341 39.63 36.44 -30.08
N PRO A 342 38.84 37.51 -30.36
CA PRO A 342 38.39 37.87 -31.72
C PRO A 342 39.32 38.83 -32.49
N ASN A 343 39.05 39.05 -33.80
CA ASN A 343 38.87 40.39 -34.42
C ASN A 343 38.73 40.41 -35.97
N LYS A 344 38.02 41.43 -36.48
CA LYS A 344 38.00 42.02 -37.85
C LYS A 344 37.42 41.25 -39.07
N SER A 345 36.25 41.72 -39.50
CA SER A 345 35.77 41.97 -40.89
C SER A 345 36.42 41.26 -42.12
N THR A 346 35.60 40.70 -43.02
CA THR A 346 35.16 41.33 -44.31
C THR A 346 34.28 40.40 -45.18
N LYS A 347 33.29 41.01 -45.86
CA LYS A 347 32.38 40.52 -46.93
C LYS A 347 32.66 39.16 -47.60
N LEU A 348 31.64 38.28 -47.60
CA LEU A 348 31.51 37.15 -48.54
C LEU A 348 30.77 37.58 -49.82
N LYS A 349 31.29 37.17 -50.99
CA LYS A 349 30.61 37.28 -52.29
C LYS A 349 29.85 35.99 -52.62
N THR A 350 28.68 36.12 -53.25
CA THR A 350 27.93 35.05 -53.89
C THR A 350 28.65 34.46 -55.11
N PRO A 351 28.51 33.14 -55.35
CA PRO A 351 28.54 32.55 -56.69
C PRO A 351 27.13 32.07 -57.14
N SER A 352 26.96 31.95 -58.45
CA SER A 352 25.67 31.85 -59.15
C SER A 352 25.17 30.42 -59.42
N LEU A 353 23.85 30.32 -59.65
CA LEU A 353 23.13 29.14 -60.14
C LEU A 353 23.33 28.86 -61.64
N GLN A 354 22.98 27.62 -62.06
CA GLN A 354 22.47 27.10 -63.35
C GLN A 354 23.14 25.75 -63.68
N ASN A 355 22.52 24.69 -64.24
CA ASN A 355 21.12 24.35 -64.58
C ASN A 355 21.02 22.79 -64.58
N THR A 356 20.07 22.10 -63.94
CA THR A 356 18.64 21.86 -64.29
C THR A 356 18.37 20.66 -65.22
N ARG A 357 17.76 19.59 -64.69
CA ARG A 357 16.64 18.73 -65.23
C ARG A 357 16.62 17.36 -64.51
N ALA A 358 15.49 16.69 -64.23
CA ALA A 358 14.06 17.03 -64.17
C ALA A 358 13.26 15.85 -63.54
N ILE A 359 11.91 15.97 -63.48
CA ILE A 359 10.91 14.86 -63.33
C ILE A 359 10.76 14.29 -61.90
N ASN A 360 9.57 14.17 -61.27
CA ASN A 360 8.22 14.69 -61.53
C ASN A 360 7.47 14.79 -60.16
N ARG A 361 6.56 15.77 -59.99
CA ARG A 361 5.59 15.80 -58.87
C ARG A 361 4.16 15.63 -59.39
N ALA A 362 3.34 14.87 -58.67
CA ALA A 362 1.91 14.71 -58.95
C ALA A 362 1.12 15.99 -58.59
N PRO A 363 -0.05 16.25 -59.24
CA PRO A 363 -0.72 17.55 -59.19
C PRO A 363 -1.58 17.77 -57.95
N MET A 364 -1.72 19.05 -57.54
CA MET A 364 -2.67 19.46 -56.50
C MET A 364 -4.10 19.53 -57.05
N SER A 365 -5.07 18.94 -56.35
CA SER A 365 -6.49 19.21 -56.60
C SER A 365 -6.98 20.37 -55.75
N ASN A 366 -7.60 21.35 -56.40
CA ASN A 366 -8.30 22.42 -55.71
C ASN A 366 -9.64 21.91 -55.11
N ARG A 367 -10.14 22.67 -54.11
CA ARG A 367 -11.55 22.76 -53.67
C ARG A 367 -11.99 21.87 -52.50
N LYS A 368 -11.92 22.43 -51.28
CA LYS A 368 -13.10 22.99 -50.57
C LYS A 368 -12.62 23.73 -49.30
N GLN A 369 -12.94 25.04 -49.18
CA GLN A 369 -12.88 25.70 -47.88
C GLN A 369 -13.92 25.06 -46.96
N VAL A 370 -13.48 24.37 -45.92
CA VAL A 370 -14.35 23.90 -44.84
C VAL A 370 -14.61 25.10 -43.94
N LYS A 371 -15.84 25.63 -43.93
CA LYS A 371 -16.26 26.59 -42.90
C LYS A 371 -16.06 25.92 -41.53
N PRO A 372 -15.42 26.57 -40.55
CA PRO A 372 -15.27 25.98 -39.22
C PRO A 372 -16.65 25.67 -38.66
N ARG A 373 -16.83 24.43 -38.20
CA ARG A 373 -18.03 24.05 -37.45
C ARG A 373 -18.03 24.89 -36.18
N GLN A 374 -18.94 25.87 -36.12
CA GLN A 374 -19.32 26.58 -34.90
C GLN A 374 -19.70 25.54 -33.85
N ASN A 375 -18.76 25.21 -32.97
CA ASN A 375 -18.89 24.06 -32.09
C ASN A 375 -19.86 24.45 -30.98
N GLY A 376 -21.07 23.89 -31.00
CA GLY A 376 -22.20 24.31 -30.16
C GLY A 376 -21.99 24.13 -28.65
N MET A 377 -20.79 23.72 -28.21
CA MET A 377 -20.41 23.60 -26.80
C MET A 377 -20.57 24.92 -26.05
N PHE A 378 -20.16 26.07 -26.61
CA PHE A 378 -20.35 27.37 -25.96
C PHE A 378 -21.83 27.76 -25.86
N LYS A 379 -22.68 27.41 -26.84
CA LYS A 379 -24.14 27.57 -26.73
C LYS A 379 -24.77 26.63 -25.71
N ARG A 380 -24.25 25.40 -25.57
CA ARG A 380 -24.71 24.45 -24.55
C ARG A 380 -24.27 24.85 -23.14
N PHE A 381 -23.05 25.35 -22.99
CA PHE A 381 -22.52 25.86 -21.73
C PHE A 381 -23.26 27.11 -21.28
N THR A 382 -23.47 28.10 -22.18
CA THR A 382 -24.29 29.27 -21.85
C THR A 382 -25.74 28.91 -21.54
N LEU A 383 -26.34 27.93 -22.23
CA LEU A 383 -27.67 27.41 -21.84
C LEU A 383 -27.66 26.72 -20.47
N LEU A 384 -26.62 25.94 -20.12
CA LEU A 384 -26.48 25.31 -18.81
C LEU A 384 -26.30 26.33 -17.67
N VAL A 385 -25.48 27.35 -17.90
CA VAL A 385 -25.27 28.45 -16.95
C VAL A 385 -26.56 29.27 -16.80
N VAL A 386 -27.26 29.58 -17.88
CA VAL A 386 -28.56 30.26 -17.83
C VAL A 386 -29.64 29.39 -17.17
N SER A 387 -29.65 28.06 -17.37
CA SER A 387 -30.58 27.18 -16.64
C SER A 387 -30.25 27.12 -15.15
N PHE A 388 -28.96 27.07 -14.78
CA PHE A 388 -28.51 27.09 -13.38
C PHE A 388 -28.94 28.38 -12.67
N PHE A 389 -28.76 29.55 -13.31
CA PHE A 389 -29.26 30.81 -12.75
C PHE A 389 -30.79 30.88 -12.69
N LYS A 390 -31.51 30.35 -13.69
CA LYS A 390 -32.99 30.25 -13.62
C LYS A 390 -33.46 29.34 -12.48
N GLU A 391 -32.79 28.22 -12.25
CA GLU A 391 -33.12 27.24 -11.22
C GLU A 391 -32.78 27.74 -9.80
N LYS A 392 -31.67 28.49 -9.66
CA LYS A 392 -31.21 29.01 -8.36
C LYS A 392 -31.82 30.35 -7.95
N PHE A 393 -32.20 31.23 -8.90
CA PHE A 393 -32.62 32.60 -8.60
C PHE A 393 -34.03 33.00 -9.07
N ILE A 394 -34.69 32.25 -9.96
CA ILE A 394 -36.07 32.57 -10.36
C ILE A 394 -37.06 31.66 -9.63
N TRP A 395 -37.53 32.14 -8.49
CA TRP A 395 -38.47 31.43 -7.61
C TRP A 395 -39.91 31.45 -8.16
N ALA A 396 -40.13 30.87 -9.35
CA ALA A 396 -41.45 30.78 -9.97
C ALA A 396 -41.58 29.59 -10.94
N ASN A 397 -41.51 28.36 -10.42
CA ASN A 397 -42.40 27.29 -10.88
C ASN A 397 -42.53 26.18 -9.84
N LYS A 398 -43.74 25.60 -9.75
CA LYS A 398 -44.13 24.65 -8.69
C LYS A 398 -43.19 23.45 -8.63
N ARG A 399 -42.70 23.10 -7.43
CA ARG A 399 -42.15 21.77 -7.15
C ARG A 399 -43.19 20.74 -7.61
N LYS A 400 -42.83 19.87 -8.56
CA LYS A 400 -43.58 18.62 -8.74
C LYS A 400 -43.38 17.79 -7.46
N PRO A 401 -44.42 17.12 -6.92
CA PRO A 401 -44.24 16.21 -5.81
C PRO A 401 -43.23 15.13 -6.21
N ASP A 402 -42.32 14.80 -5.30
CA ASP A 402 -41.26 13.85 -5.55
C ASP A 402 -41.84 12.43 -5.62
N THR A 403 -42.01 11.90 -6.83
CA THR A 403 -42.58 10.56 -7.05
C THR A 403 -41.61 9.42 -6.72
N THR A 404 -40.38 9.73 -6.32
CA THR A 404 -39.33 8.74 -6.01
C THR A 404 -39.71 7.89 -4.80
N ASP A 405 -40.42 8.48 -3.82
CA ASP A 405 -40.91 7.84 -2.61
C ASP A 405 -41.98 6.78 -2.93
N ALA A 406 -43.00 7.14 -3.71
CA ALA A 406 -44.07 6.24 -4.12
C ALA A 406 -43.58 5.05 -4.98
N ASP A 407 -42.50 5.21 -5.75
CA ASP A 407 -41.88 4.12 -6.51
C ASP A 407 -40.84 3.34 -5.70
N HIS A 408 -40.39 3.85 -4.55
CA HIS A 408 -39.66 3.07 -3.54
C HIS A 408 -40.66 2.16 -2.80
N ASP A 409 -41.74 2.73 -2.26
CA ASP A 409 -42.77 2.01 -1.50
C ASP A 409 -43.43 0.89 -2.32
N LYS A 410 -43.76 1.13 -3.59
CA LYS A 410 -44.23 0.06 -4.49
C LYS A 410 -43.23 -1.08 -4.64
N ARG A 411 -41.92 -0.78 -4.67
CA ARG A 411 -40.87 -1.81 -4.77
C ARG A 411 -40.67 -2.54 -3.44
N VAL A 412 -40.88 -1.89 -2.30
CA VAL A 412 -40.92 -2.56 -0.99
C VAL A 412 -42.14 -3.47 -0.92
N ALA A 413 -43.35 -2.96 -1.15
CA ALA A 413 -44.61 -3.71 -1.09
C ALA A 413 -44.71 -4.85 -2.13
N ALA A 414 -44.02 -4.76 -3.27
CA ALA A 414 -43.96 -5.85 -4.24
C ALA A 414 -43.08 -7.03 -3.77
N ASN A 415 -41.98 -6.75 -3.07
CA ASN A 415 -40.93 -7.73 -2.76
C ASN A 415 -40.94 -8.22 -1.30
N TYR A 416 -41.51 -7.44 -0.38
CA TYR A 416 -41.55 -7.72 1.06
C TYR A 416 -42.99 -7.74 1.55
N VAL A 417 -43.26 -8.66 2.49
CA VAL A 417 -44.54 -8.80 3.20
C VAL A 417 -44.25 -8.68 4.69
N PHE A 418 -45.11 -7.98 5.42
CA PHE A 418 -45.00 -7.89 6.87
C PHE A 418 -45.48 -9.22 7.49
N ASP A 419 -44.59 -9.90 8.22
CA ASP A 419 -44.89 -11.15 8.91
C ASP A 419 -45.42 -10.81 10.31
N GLU A 420 -46.74 -10.85 10.49
CA GLU A 420 -47.41 -10.52 11.76
C GLU A 420 -46.95 -11.40 12.94
N VAL A 421 -46.40 -12.59 12.68
CA VAL A 421 -45.89 -13.50 13.72
C VAL A 421 -44.52 -13.06 14.25
N LEU A 422 -43.72 -12.39 13.41
CA LEU A 422 -42.38 -11.92 13.76
C LEU A 422 -42.26 -10.40 13.95
N GLY A 423 -43.28 -9.63 13.54
CA GLY A 423 -43.29 -8.17 13.65
C GLY A 423 -42.30 -7.46 12.72
N ILE A 424 -41.87 -8.10 11.64
CA ILE A 424 -40.84 -7.58 10.70
C ILE A 424 -41.25 -7.78 9.23
N CYS A 425 -40.73 -6.94 8.34
CA CYS A 425 -40.85 -7.13 6.89
C CYS A 425 -39.91 -8.24 6.41
N VAL A 426 -40.46 -9.29 5.83
CA VAL A 426 -39.73 -10.48 5.33
C VAL A 426 -39.90 -10.56 3.80
N PRO A 427 -38.88 -11.01 3.02
CA PRO A 427 -39.05 -11.20 1.58
C PRO A 427 -40.24 -12.13 1.27
N ARG A 428 -41.04 -11.75 0.28
CA ARG A 428 -42.28 -12.47 -0.10
C ARG A 428 -42.03 -13.95 -0.44
N THR A 429 -40.90 -14.24 -1.08
CA THR A 429 -40.46 -15.61 -1.42
C THR A 429 -40.06 -16.46 -0.21
N GLU A 430 -39.73 -15.84 0.93
CA GLU A 430 -39.48 -16.53 2.19
C GLU A 430 -40.78 -16.73 2.98
N PHE A 431 -41.65 -15.71 3.01
CA PHE A 431 -43.00 -15.80 3.55
C PHE A 431 -43.82 -16.94 2.88
N GLU A 432 -43.82 -17.00 1.55
CA GLU A 432 -44.52 -18.05 0.80
C GLU A 432 -43.95 -19.46 1.03
N LYS A 433 -42.65 -19.60 1.31
CA LYS A 433 -42.04 -20.90 1.70
C LYS A 433 -42.51 -21.35 3.08
N ARG A 434 -42.56 -20.45 4.05
CA ARG A 434 -43.08 -20.73 5.40
C ARG A 434 -44.58 -21.04 5.36
N ALA A 435 -45.34 -20.28 4.58
CA ALA A 435 -46.76 -20.52 4.37
C ALA A 435 -47.03 -21.91 3.74
N LYS A 436 -46.21 -22.38 2.80
CA LYS A 436 -46.32 -23.75 2.27
C LYS A 436 -46.01 -24.80 3.33
N PHE A 437 -44.89 -24.67 4.04
CA PHE A 437 -44.48 -25.62 5.09
C PHE A 437 -45.54 -25.78 6.20
N ASN A 438 -46.29 -24.71 6.51
CA ASN A 438 -47.35 -24.73 7.52
C ASN A 438 -48.71 -25.25 7.00
N ASN A 439 -48.88 -25.44 5.68
CA ASN A 439 -50.15 -25.83 5.04
C ASN A 439 -50.10 -27.20 4.33
N ASP A 440 -48.97 -27.91 4.33
CA ASP A 440 -48.89 -29.26 3.78
C ASP A 440 -49.74 -30.22 4.64
N PRO A 441 -50.76 -30.91 4.06
CA PRO A 441 -51.57 -31.86 4.82
C PRO A 441 -50.73 -33.08 5.20
N VAL A 442 -50.66 -33.40 6.49
CA VAL A 442 -50.04 -34.64 6.96
C VAL A 442 -50.87 -35.83 6.47
N LEU A 443 -50.34 -36.57 5.50
CA LEU A 443 -50.89 -37.85 5.07
C LEU A 443 -50.69 -38.91 6.18
N PRO A 444 -51.73 -39.66 6.57
CA PRO A 444 -51.62 -40.72 7.57
C PRO A 444 -51.34 -42.07 6.91
N GLU A 445 -50.14 -42.63 7.12
CA GLU A 445 -49.88 -44.06 6.94
C GLU A 445 -49.51 -44.71 8.28
N ALA A 446 -50.27 -45.76 8.64
CA ALA A 446 -50.02 -46.65 9.78
C ALA A 446 -48.93 -47.70 9.44
N GLY A 447 -48.21 -48.35 10.37
CA GLY A 447 -48.19 -48.30 11.85
C GLY A 447 -46.84 -48.88 12.35
N VAL A 448 -46.70 -49.77 13.34
CA VAL A 448 -47.62 -50.49 14.27
C VAL A 448 -46.81 -50.82 15.56
N TYR A 449 -47.51 -51.18 16.66
CA TYR A 449 -47.05 -51.57 18.01
C TYR A 449 -46.73 -50.38 18.94
N GLY A 450 -47.31 -50.22 20.13
CA GLY A 450 -48.24 -51.02 20.94
C GLY A 450 -48.85 -50.12 22.05
N ASN A 451 -49.81 -50.65 22.82
CA ASN A 451 -50.74 -49.85 23.65
C ASN A 451 -50.31 -49.65 25.13
N GLU A 452 -51.17 -48.90 25.84
CA GLU A 452 -51.22 -48.60 27.29
C GLU A 452 -50.33 -47.41 27.72
N SER A 453 -50.80 -46.15 27.86
CA SER A 453 -51.98 -45.52 28.51
C SER A 453 -51.71 -45.01 29.93
N ASP A 454 -51.59 -43.69 30.10
CA ASP A 454 -52.44 -42.97 31.06
C ASP A 454 -52.50 -41.45 30.80
N ASN A 455 -53.42 -40.77 31.48
CA ASN A 455 -54.08 -39.53 31.00
C ASN A 455 -53.47 -38.17 31.44
N ASP A 456 -53.94 -37.12 30.75
CA ASP A 456 -54.02 -35.70 31.14
C ASP A 456 -52.78 -34.96 31.66
N LYS A 457 -52.20 -34.07 30.82
CA LYS A 457 -51.90 -32.65 31.17
C LYS A 457 -51.98 -31.69 29.97
N THR A 458 -53.00 -30.85 29.93
CA THR A 458 -52.99 -29.60 29.15
C THR A 458 -52.04 -28.55 29.77
N VAL A 459 -50.92 -28.21 29.14
CA VAL A 459 -50.19 -26.95 29.42
C VAL A 459 -49.58 -26.31 28.17
N ARG A 460 -50.35 -25.37 27.59
CA ARG A 460 -49.93 -24.07 27.07
C ARG A 460 -48.42 -23.74 27.22
N PHE A 461 -47.64 -23.80 26.13
CA PHE A 461 -46.24 -23.34 26.14
C PHE A 461 -46.14 -21.82 26.43
N PRO A 462 -45.35 -21.38 27.42
CA PRO A 462 -45.07 -19.97 27.65
C PRO A 462 -43.76 -19.54 26.95
N SER A 463 -43.83 -18.36 26.34
CA SER A 463 -42.64 -17.59 25.96
C SER A 463 -41.86 -17.12 27.19
N ARG A 464 -40.53 -17.02 27.06
CA ARG A 464 -39.76 -16.05 27.86
C ARG A 464 -38.44 -15.66 27.19
N PHE A 465 -38.36 -14.40 26.77
CA PHE A 465 -37.13 -13.63 26.86
C PHE A 465 -36.79 -13.39 28.34
N ASN A 466 -35.51 -13.19 28.65
CA ASN A 466 -35.08 -12.41 29.81
C ASN A 466 -33.75 -11.73 29.45
N GLU A 467 -33.72 -10.40 29.52
CA GLU A 467 -32.47 -9.66 29.70
C GLU A 467 -32.05 -9.76 31.17
N GLU A 468 -30.74 -9.77 31.48
CA GLU A 468 -30.24 -8.98 32.61
C GLU A 468 -28.71 -8.71 32.56
N GLN A 469 -28.40 -7.42 32.48
CA GLN A 469 -27.32 -6.66 33.15
C GLN A 469 -25.81 -7.02 33.06
N TYR A 470 -25.06 -5.92 32.87
CA TYR A 470 -23.65 -5.71 33.22
C TYR A 470 -23.27 -6.17 34.64
N ARG A 471 -22.12 -6.86 34.78
CA ARG A 471 -20.88 -6.28 35.38
C ARG A 471 -19.66 -7.24 35.40
N ASN A 472 -18.51 -6.63 35.12
CA ASN A 472 -17.15 -6.90 35.63
C ASN A 472 -16.44 -8.25 35.35
N ASP A 473 -15.31 -8.13 34.64
CA ASP A 473 -14.00 -8.72 34.93
C ASP A 473 -13.89 -10.20 35.31
N LYS A 474 -13.39 -11.02 34.37
CA LYS A 474 -12.06 -11.67 34.51
C LYS A 474 -11.61 -12.43 33.25
N LYS A 475 -10.35 -12.16 32.86
CA LYS A 475 -9.37 -13.10 32.26
C LYS A 475 -9.83 -13.95 31.06
N ILE A 476 -9.73 -13.40 29.86
CA ILE A 476 -9.35 -14.21 28.68
C ILE A 476 -7.84 -14.42 28.74
N GLY A 477 -7.42 -15.68 28.94
CA GLY A 477 -6.02 -16.02 29.17
C GLY A 477 -5.20 -16.02 27.88
N ILE A 478 -4.36 -14.99 27.70
CA ILE A 478 -3.30 -15.01 26.69
C ILE A 478 -2.20 -15.97 27.18
N LYS A 479 -1.97 -17.08 26.47
CA LYS A 479 -0.77 -17.92 26.68
C LYS A 479 0.45 -17.25 26.04
N ILE A 480 1.04 -16.28 26.73
CA ILE A 480 2.40 -15.83 26.42
C ILE A 480 3.37 -16.80 27.10
N VAL A 481 4.16 -17.54 26.30
CA VAL A 481 5.27 -18.34 26.82
C VAL A 481 6.48 -17.43 26.99
N TYR A 482 6.68 -16.89 28.19
CA TYR A 482 7.90 -16.18 28.55
C TYR A 482 9.01 -17.18 28.90
N ALA A 483 9.98 -17.35 28.00
CA ALA A 483 11.25 -18.01 28.33
C ALA A 483 12.22 -16.99 28.97
N MET A 484 12.05 -16.72 30.27
CA MET A 484 12.99 -15.90 31.04
C MET A 484 14.15 -16.75 31.58
N GLN A 485 15.35 -16.53 31.05
CA GLN A 485 16.57 -17.15 31.54
C GLN A 485 17.38 -16.15 32.38
N GLN A 486 17.01 -15.95 33.65
CA GLN A 486 17.79 -15.12 34.58
C GLN A 486 18.81 -15.98 35.36
N LYS A 487 20.10 -15.65 35.22
CA LYS A 487 21.16 -16.16 36.09
C LYS A 487 21.24 -15.31 37.36
N HIS A 488 20.82 -15.87 38.50
CA HIS A 488 21.17 -15.31 39.81
C HIS A 488 22.53 -15.84 40.27
N THR A 489 23.56 -14.99 40.26
CA THR A 489 24.80 -15.21 41.02
C THR A 489 24.60 -14.74 42.45
N LEU A 490 24.58 -15.68 43.39
CA LEU A 490 24.43 -15.40 44.82
C LEU A 490 25.78 -14.99 45.42
N GLY A 491 26.00 -13.70 45.65
CA GLY A 491 27.16 -13.21 46.41
C GLY A 491 26.99 -13.48 47.90
N LYS A 492 27.68 -14.50 48.43
CA LYS A 492 27.83 -14.68 49.89
C LYS A 492 28.98 -13.82 50.42
N ARG A 493 28.72 -13.11 51.51
CA ARG A 493 29.77 -12.57 52.40
C ARG A 493 30.48 -13.74 53.09
N ILE A 494 31.81 -13.80 52.99
CA ILE A 494 32.80 -13.54 54.05
C ILE A 494 34.17 -13.47 53.36
#